data_AF-A0A7V9J078-F1
#
_entry.id   AF-A0A7V9J078-F1
#
_cell.length_a   1.000
_cell.length_b   1.000
_cell.length_c   1.000
_cell.angle_alpha   90.00
_cell.angle_beta   90.00
_cell.angle_gamma   90.00
#
_symmetry.space_group_name_H-M   'P 1'
#
loop_
_entity.id
_entity.type
_entity.pdbx_description
1 polymer ?
#
loop_
_entity_poly.entity_id
_entity_poly.type
_entity_poly.pdbx_seq_one_letter_code
_entity_poly.pdbx_strand_id
1 'polypeptide(L)'
;GIATQNPELRKKFTGTPEMVARYLLLVAEDVRLLLARLGLRTLGEAVGRSDLLVRKDGIGGRAASLDLSPLLEDPGAPGDARSFTGALVLQSPRSDLGDRLCNDAMPALREGRSIELAYPITTSDRTVGARLGGAIGYEFGSTKPPGSVAVRFTGSAGQSFGAFLADGVNLALTGEANDYVCKGMAGGRVAICPPGNDWGDPYLAGNTVLYGATGGSLFIAGRAGERFAVRNSGAVAVVEGVGDHACEYMTAGAVVILGPTGINLGAGMSGGEAYVYDPEGCLASSLNPQLVGLYDPAAGQLESLRRVIERHLEATGSSVTRGILDDWQVASGAFRRVAPVAEVARLEALFDGTAVDAAA
;
A
#
# COMPACT_ATOMS: atom_id res chain seq x y z
N GLY A 1 -29.69 3.46 -13.05
CA GLY A 1 -28.41 2.90 -12.60
C GLY A 1 -27.31 3.93 -12.63
N ILE A 2 -27.32 4.89 -11.69
CA ILE A 2 -26.25 5.90 -11.61
C ILE A 2 -25.28 5.48 -10.50
N ALA A 3 -25.69 5.51 -9.23
CA ALA A 3 -24.88 5.10 -8.08
C ALA A 3 -25.38 3.79 -7.46
N THR A 4 -25.28 2.67 -8.20
CA THR A 4 -25.74 1.35 -7.73
C THR A 4 -24.97 0.22 -8.41
N GLN A 5 -24.70 -0.85 -7.66
CA GLN A 5 -24.10 -2.09 -8.20
C GLN A 5 -25.16 -3.12 -8.65
N ASN A 6 -26.44 -2.92 -8.32
CA ASN A 6 -27.51 -3.83 -8.68
C ASN A 6 -27.67 -3.91 -10.23
N PRO A 7 -27.56 -5.10 -10.85
CA PRO A 7 -27.61 -5.26 -12.31
C PRO A 7 -28.90 -4.74 -12.94
N GLU A 8 -30.06 -4.98 -12.33
CA GLU A 8 -31.36 -4.53 -12.83
C GLU A 8 -31.50 -3.01 -12.78
N LEU A 9 -30.93 -2.37 -11.76
CA LEU A 9 -30.90 -0.91 -11.70
C LEU A 9 -29.87 -0.33 -12.67
N ARG A 10 -28.72 -1.00 -12.90
CA ARG A 10 -27.69 -0.60 -13.88
C ARG A 10 -28.22 -0.60 -15.31
N LYS A 11 -29.02 -1.59 -15.70
CA LYS A 11 -29.71 -1.64 -17.01
C LYS A 11 -30.55 -0.38 -17.30
N LYS A 12 -31.00 0.33 -16.27
CA LYS A 12 -31.76 1.59 -16.38
C LYS A 12 -30.88 2.83 -16.62
N PHE A 13 -29.56 2.69 -16.82
CA PHE A 13 -28.68 3.82 -17.13
C PHE A 13 -28.78 4.19 -18.61
N THR A 14 -29.18 5.43 -18.88
CA THR A 14 -29.37 5.97 -20.23
C THR A 14 -28.40 7.10 -20.57
N GLY A 15 -27.49 7.45 -19.65
CA GLY A 15 -26.50 8.49 -19.87
C GLY A 15 -25.48 8.05 -20.91
N THR A 16 -25.09 8.95 -21.81
CA THR A 16 -24.04 8.67 -22.81
C THR A 16 -22.87 9.65 -22.66
N PRO A 17 -21.67 9.28 -23.16
CA PRO A 17 -20.54 10.21 -23.21
C PRO A 17 -20.88 11.54 -23.93
N GLU A 18 -21.71 11.49 -24.98
CA GLU A 18 -22.14 12.66 -25.75
C GLU A 18 -23.00 13.62 -24.92
N MET A 19 -23.83 13.10 -24.00
CA MET A 19 -24.60 13.94 -23.09
C MET A 19 -23.68 14.78 -22.18
N VAL A 20 -22.60 14.16 -21.66
CA VAL A 20 -21.60 14.84 -20.84
C VAL A 20 -20.79 15.84 -21.67
N ALA A 21 -20.34 15.44 -22.85
CA ALA A 21 -19.62 16.33 -23.77
C ALA A 21 -20.47 17.56 -24.14
N ARG A 22 -21.75 17.36 -24.49
CA ARG A 22 -22.67 18.45 -24.82
C ARG A 22 -22.89 19.37 -23.62
N TYR A 23 -23.06 18.83 -22.41
CA TYR A 23 -23.16 19.65 -21.21
C TYR A 23 -21.91 20.53 -21.02
N LEU A 24 -20.70 19.96 -21.11
CA LEU A 24 -19.46 20.71 -20.98
C LEU A 24 -19.29 21.77 -22.09
N LEU A 25 -19.72 21.49 -23.31
CA LEU A 25 -19.73 22.47 -24.41
C LEU A 25 -20.69 23.63 -24.13
N LEU A 26 -21.87 23.37 -23.58
CA LEU A 26 -22.82 24.42 -23.19
C LEU A 26 -22.28 25.27 -22.04
N VAL A 27 -21.63 24.65 -21.05
CA VAL A 27 -20.94 25.37 -19.97
C VAL A 27 -19.81 26.24 -20.55
N ALA A 28 -19.00 25.70 -21.47
CA ALA A 28 -17.94 26.46 -22.12
C ALA A 28 -18.49 27.65 -22.92
N GLU A 29 -19.61 27.47 -23.61
CA GLU A 29 -20.25 28.56 -24.36
C GLU A 29 -20.79 29.65 -23.45
N ASP A 30 -21.44 29.29 -22.34
CA ASP A 30 -21.92 30.27 -21.35
C ASP A 30 -20.75 31.06 -20.73
N VAL A 31 -19.64 30.38 -20.43
CA VAL A 31 -18.39 31.05 -19.99
C VAL A 31 -17.90 32.03 -21.06
N ARG A 32 -17.88 31.66 -22.35
CA ARG A 32 -17.47 32.58 -23.44
C ARG A 32 -18.38 33.80 -23.53
N LEU A 33 -19.69 33.62 -23.36
CA LEU A 33 -20.66 34.71 -23.34
C LEU A 33 -20.41 35.65 -22.14
N LEU A 34 -20.14 35.12 -20.96
CA LEU A 34 -19.80 35.91 -19.78
C LEU A 34 -18.48 36.68 -19.95
N LEU A 35 -17.44 36.03 -20.47
CA LEU A 35 -16.16 36.68 -20.78
C LEU A 35 -16.36 37.83 -21.77
N ALA A 36 -17.13 37.61 -22.84
CA ALA A 36 -17.45 38.64 -23.82
C ALA A 36 -18.20 39.83 -23.21
N ARG A 37 -19.15 39.58 -22.29
CA ARG A 37 -19.86 40.64 -21.55
C ARG A 37 -18.93 41.47 -20.66
N LEU A 38 -17.86 40.86 -20.15
CA LEU A 38 -16.81 41.51 -19.36
C LEU A 38 -15.70 42.11 -20.23
N GLY A 39 -15.77 41.99 -21.56
CA GLY A 39 -14.74 42.49 -22.48
C GLY A 39 -13.45 41.67 -22.52
N LEU A 40 -13.47 40.44 -21.99
CA LEU A 40 -12.34 39.53 -21.93
C LEU A 40 -12.40 38.50 -23.08
N ARG A 41 -11.24 38.14 -23.65
CA ARG A 41 -11.15 37.22 -24.80
C ARG A 41 -10.85 35.79 -24.37
N THR A 42 -10.19 35.62 -23.23
CA THR A 42 -9.74 34.31 -22.74
C THR A 42 -10.02 34.16 -21.25
N LEU A 43 -10.13 32.92 -20.79
CA LEU A 43 -10.26 32.64 -19.35
C LEU A 43 -9.02 33.12 -18.57
N GLY A 44 -7.84 33.04 -19.18
CA GLY A 44 -6.59 33.52 -18.58
C GLY A 44 -6.58 35.02 -18.27
N GLU A 45 -7.33 35.84 -19.03
CA GLU A 45 -7.52 37.26 -18.73
C GLU A 45 -8.46 37.51 -17.54
N ALA A 46 -9.32 36.54 -17.20
CA ALA A 46 -10.27 36.62 -16.09
C ALA A 46 -9.69 36.10 -14.78
N VAL A 47 -8.76 35.14 -14.82
CA VAL A 47 -8.14 34.55 -13.63
C VAL A 47 -7.46 35.65 -12.80
N GLY A 48 -7.81 35.72 -11.52
CA GLY A 48 -7.28 36.71 -10.57
C GLY A 48 -7.88 38.12 -10.67
N ARG A 49 -8.84 38.38 -11.56
CA ARG A 49 -9.51 39.69 -11.70
C ARG A 49 -10.63 39.89 -10.66
N SER A 50 -10.28 39.92 -9.38
CA SER A 50 -11.25 40.23 -8.30
C SER A 50 -11.89 41.61 -8.48
N ASP A 51 -11.21 42.54 -9.16
CA ASP A 51 -11.72 43.87 -9.51
C ASP A 51 -12.96 43.84 -10.42
N LEU A 52 -13.24 42.73 -11.11
CA LEU A 52 -14.45 42.55 -11.92
C LEU A 52 -15.65 42.04 -11.09
N LEU A 53 -15.44 41.74 -9.81
CA LEU A 53 -16.48 41.28 -8.90
C LEU A 53 -16.91 42.43 -8.00
N VAL A 54 -18.22 42.60 -7.89
CA VAL A 54 -18.83 43.56 -6.96
C VAL A 54 -19.88 42.86 -6.12
N ARG A 55 -19.98 43.27 -4.86
CA ARG A 55 -21.08 42.83 -4.02
C ARG A 55 -22.39 43.33 -4.62
N LYS A 56 -23.37 42.43 -4.74
CA LYS A 56 -24.71 42.80 -5.20
C LYS A 56 -25.41 43.71 -4.17
N ASP A 57 -26.00 44.80 -4.65
CA ASP A 57 -26.78 45.74 -3.83
C ASP A 57 -28.13 45.15 -3.38
N GLY A 58 -28.72 45.77 -2.35
CA GLY A 58 -30.08 45.44 -1.89
C GLY A 58 -30.20 44.09 -1.16
N ILE A 59 -29.10 43.52 -0.69
CA ILE A 59 -29.11 42.29 0.12
C ILE A 59 -29.55 42.63 1.54
N GLY A 60 -30.68 42.06 1.97
CA GLY A 60 -31.21 42.21 3.33
C GLY A 60 -30.84 41.07 4.30
N GLY A 61 -31.22 41.24 5.56
CA GLY A 61 -31.06 40.21 6.60
C GLY A 61 -29.61 39.88 6.92
N ARG A 62 -29.36 38.66 7.40
CA ARG A 62 -28.01 38.20 7.82
C ARG A 62 -26.97 38.21 6.70
N ALA A 63 -27.37 38.16 5.44
CA ALA A 63 -26.44 38.25 4.32
C ALA A 63 -25.90 39.68 4.13
N ALA A 64 -26.59 40.70 4.66
CA ALA A 64 -26.11 42.08 4.68
C ALA A 64 -24.88 42.27 5.60
N SER A 65 -24.73 41.43 6.64
CA SER A 65 -23.62 41.55 7.60
C SER A 65 -22.36 40.77 7.20
N LEU A 66 -22.35 40.07 6.07
CA LEU A 66 -21.14 39.40 5.59
C LEU A 66 -20.15 40.42 5.05
N ASP A 67 -18.94 40.38 5.58
CA ASP A 67 -17.79 41.08 5.01
C ASP A 67 -17.13 40.19 3.95
N LEU A 68 -17.18 40.64 2.69
CA LEU A 68 -16.59 39.93 1.55
C LEU A 68 -15.23 40.52 1.13
N SER A 69 -14.73 41.54 1.84
CA SER A 69 -13.46 42.20 1.52
C SER A 69 -12.30 41.21 1.36
N PRO A 70 -12.14 40.16 2.21
CA PRO A 70 -11.07 39.16 2.05
C PRO A 70 -11.13 38.33 0.76
N LEU A 71 -12.26 38.32 0.04
CA LEU A 71 -12.42 37.64 -1.26
C LEU A 71 -12.24 38.58 -2.46
N LEU A 72 -12.39 39.89 -2.24
CA LEU A 72 -12.37 40.91 -3.29
C LEU A 72 -11.04 41.65 -3.36
N GLU A 73 -10.26 41.64 -2.28
CA GLU A 73 -8.93 42.24 -2.23
C GLU A 73 -7.98 41.56 -3.23
N ASP A 74 -7.32 42.35 -4.09
CA ASP A 74 -6.25 41.89 -4.96
C ASP A 74 -4.95 41.87 -4.15
N PRO A 75 -4.34 40.70 -3.88
CA PRO A 75 -3.12 40.62 -3.08
C PRO A 75 -1.86 41.04 -3.85
N GLY A 76 -1.95 41.27 -5.17
CA GLY A 76 -0.81 41.63 -6.02
C GLY A 76 -0.54 43.13 -6.07
N ALA A 77 0.72 43.51 -6.30
CA ALA A 77 1.07 44.91 -6.56
C ALA A 77 0.57 45.35 -7.96
N PRO A 78 0.31 46.64 -8.19
CA PRO A 78 -0.03 47.15 -9.51
C PRO A 78 1.04 46.76 -10.54
N GLY A 79 0.66 45.98 -11.56
CA GLY A 79 1.55 45.49 -12.61
C GLY A 79 2.01 44.04 -12.45
N ASP A 80 1.70 43.39 -11.33
CA ASP A 80 1.96 41.96 -11.15
C ASP A 80 1.08 41.12 -12.10
N ALA A 81 1.65 39.99 -12.54
CA ALA A 81 0.88 39.01 -13.29
C ALA A 81 -0.17 38.38 -12.37
N ARG A 82 -1.45 38.68 -12.65
CA ARG A 82 -2.62 38.15 -11.90
C ARG A 82 -2.96 36.69 -12.22
N SER A 83 -2.31 36.14 -13.24
CA SER A 83 -2.48 34.76 -13.69
C SER A 83 -1.14 34.04 -13.75
N PHE A 84 -1.19 32.71 -13.66
CA PHE A 84 0.00 31.88 -13.72
C PHE A 84 0.65 31.96 -15.12
N THR A 85 1.86 32.54 -15.21
CA THR A 85 2.56 32.81 -16.48
C THR A 85 3.65 31.78 -16.82
N GLY A 86 3.93 30.82 -15.95
CA GLY A 86 4.97 29.81 -16.14
C GLY A 86 4.44 28.51 -16.75
N ALA A 87 5.33 27.73 -17.38
CA ALA A 87 5.15 26.28 -17.43
C ALA A 87 5.72 25.73 -16.11
N LEU A 88 4.91 25.05 -15.30
CA LEU A 88 5.46 24.28 -14.18
C LEU A 88 6.29 23.15 -14.77
N VAL A 89 7.62 23.26 -14.68
CA VAL A 89 8.48 22.09 -14.89
C VAL A 89 8.09 21.10 -13.80
N LEU A 90 7.44 20.01 -14.20
CA LEU A 90 7.09 18.94 -13.27
C LEU A 90 8.39 18.46 -12.61
N GLN A 91 8.43 18.56 -11.28
CA GLN A 91 9.56 18.05 -10.52
C GLN A 91 9.69 16.55 -10.79
N SER A 92 10.90 16.10 -11.13
CA SER A 92 11.21 14.69 -11.35
C SER A 92 12.27 14.26 -10.34
N PRO A 93 11.91 14.12 -9.04
CA PRO A 93 12.84 13.61 -8.05
C PRO A 93 13.28 12.20 -8.43
N ARG A 94 14.58 11.93 -8.33
CA ARG A 94 15.19 10.64 -8.71
C ARG A 94 15.89 10.02 -7.51
N SER A 95 16.04 8.70 -7.58
CA SER A 95 16.87 7.91 -6.68
C SER A 95 18.00 7.35 -7.54
N ASP A 96 19.23 7.81 -7.34
CA ASP A 96 20.36 7.39 -8.18
C ASP A 96 20.57 5.87 -8.12
N LEU A 97 20.44 5.28 -6.92
CA LEU A 97 20.49 3.83 -6.74
C LEU A 97 19.29 3.12 -7.39
N GLY A 98 18.08 3.67 -7.27
CA GLY A 98 16.90 3.12 -7.93
C GLY A 98 16.98 3.16 -9.47
N ASP A 99 17.56 4.22 -10.02
CA ASP A 99 17.84 4.41 -11.44
C ASP A 99 18.86 3.39 -11.93
N ARG A 100 19.97 3.25 -11.21
CA ARG A 100 21.01 2.28 -11.52
C ARG A 100 20.49 0.85 -11.48
N LEU A 101 19.79 0.45 -10.41
CA LEU A 101 19.18 -0.87 -10.30
C LEU A 101 18.26 -1.17 -11.49
N CYS A 102 17.41 -0.21 -11.86
CA CYS A 102 16.50 -0.37 -12.98
C CYS A 102 17.25 -0.57 -14.31
N ASN A 103 18.30 0.22 -14.55
CA ASN A 103 19.09 0.14 -15.77
C ASN A 103 19.89 -1.17 -15.87
N ASP A 104 20.42 -1.65 -14.75
CA ASP A 104 21.19 -2.89 -14.67
C ASP A 104 20.28 -4.13 -14.86
N ALA A 105 19.04 -4.09 -14.34
CA ALA A 105 18.13 -5.23 -14.33
C ALA A 105 17.28 -5.38 -15.59
N MET A 106 16.72 -4.30 -16.14
CA MET A 106 15.71 -4.39 -17.22
C MET A 106 16.18 -5.14 -18.48
N PRO A 107 17.44 -4.99 -18.98
CA PRO A 107 17.90 -5.75 -20.13
C PRO A 107 17.83 -7.27 -19.90
N ALA A 108 18.28 -7.75 -18.73
CA ALA A 108 18.23 -9.17 -18.41
C ALA A 108 16.79 -9.68 -18.26
N LEU A 109 15.92 -8.89 -17.62
CA LEU A 109 14.51 -9.24 -17.46
C LEU A 109 13.80 -9.42 -18.81
N ARG A 110 14.10 -8.56 -19.80
CA ARG A 110 13.56 -8.64 -21.17
C ARG A 110 14.04 -9.88 -21.92
N GLU A 111 15.32 -10.20 -21.78
CA GLU A 111 15.96 -11.31 -22.48
C GLU A 111 15.67 -12.68 -21.84
N GLY A 112 14.89 -12.74 -20.76
CA GLY A 112 14.61 -13.99 -20.07
C GLY A 112 15.77 -14.51 -19.22
N ARG A 113 16.75 -13.65 -18.91
CA ARG A 113 17.93 -14.02 -18.11
C ARG A 113 17.67 -13.80 -16.62
N SER A 114 18.31 -14.63 -15.81
CA SER A 114 18.41 -14.44 -14.37
C SER A 114 19.76 -13.83 -14.02
N ILE A 115 19.75 -12.70 -13.30
CA ILE A 115 20.99 -12.02 -12.87
C ILE A 115 21.03 -11.77 -11.37
N GLU A 116 22.24 -11.60 -10.86
CA GLU A 116 22.49 -11.15 -9.49
C GLU A 116 23.19 -9.80 -9.47
N LEU A 117 22.76 -8.93 -8.56
CA LEU A 117 23.31 -7.59 -8.35
C LEU A 117 23.61 -7.37 -6.86
N ALA A 118 24.53 -6.46 -6.56
CA ALA A 118 24.86 -6.10 -5.18
C ALA A 118 25.17 -4.61 -5.06
N TYR A 119 24.64 -3.95 -4.02
CA TYR A 119 24.84 -2.53 -3.77
C TYR A 119 24.95 -2.21 -2.27
N PRO A 120 25.79 -1.24 -1.86
CA PRO A 120 25.60 -0.58 -0.57
C PRO A 120 24.31 0.25 -0.59
N ILE A 121 23.68 0.43 0.57
CA ILE A 121 22.47 1.26 0.71
C ILE A 121 22.54 2.13 1.95
N THR A 122 22.01 3.35 1.84
CA THR A 122 21.93 4.33 2.94
C THR A 122 20.51 4.86 3.09
N THR A 123 20.25 5.56 4.20
CA THR A 123 18.91 6.11 4.48
C THR A 123 18.47 7.19 3.48
N SER A 124 19.42 7.76 2.74
CA SER A 124 19.16 8.71 1.64
C SER A 124 18.60 8.01 0.39
N ASP A 125 18.89 6.71 0.22
CA ASP A 125 18.40 5.88 -0.87
C ASP A 125 16.95 5.46 -0.61
N ARG A 126 16.03 6.37 -0.91
CA ARG A 126 14.59 6.17 -0.72
C ARG A 126 13.98 5.49 -1.92
N THR A 127 12.92 4.72 -1.65
CA THR A 127 12.05 4.11 -2.67
C THR A 127 12.79 3.18 -3.65
N VAL A 128 13.91 2.60 -3.23
CA VAL A 128 14.68 1.64 -4.05
C VAL A 128 13.80 0.43 -4.37
N GLY A 129 13.75 0.06 -5.64
CA GLY A 129 12.87 -0.97 -6.18
C GLY A 129 11.65 -0.42 -6.94
N ALA A 130 11.10 0.74 -6.55
CA ALA A 130 9.86 1.25 -7.16
C ALA A 130 10.01 1.63 -8.64
N ARG A 131 11.14 2.22 -9.04
CA ARG A 131 11.41 2.51 -10.45
C ARG A 131 11.44 1.23 -11.29
N LEU A 132 12.09 0.19 -10.77
CA LEU A 132 12.16 -1.11 -11.43
C LEU A 132 10.76 -1.74 -11.51
N GLY A 133 9.99 -1.73 -10.41
CA GLY A 133 8.60 -2.20 -10.40
C GLY A 133 7.72 -1.46 -11.40
N GLY A 134 7.85 -0.13 -11.49
CA GLY A 134 7.16 0.69 -12.48
C GLY A 134 7.57 0.38 -13.92
N ALA A 135 8.86 0.15 -14.19
CA ALA A 135 9.35 -0.24 -15.51
C ALA A 135 8.84 -1.62 -15.93
N ILE A 136 8.83 -2.59 -15.01
CA ILE A 136 8.24 -3.92 -15.24
C ILE A 136 6.74 -3.80 -15.52
N GLY A 137 6.00 -3.04 -14.69
CA GLY A 137 4.56 -2.85 -14.88
C GLY A 137 4.21 -2.13 -16.19
N TYR A 138 5.04 -1.17 -16.62
CA TYR A 138 4.86 -0.50 -17.91
C TYR A 138 5.05 -1.44 -19.09
N GLU A 139 6.03 -2.35 -19.01
CA GLU A 139 6.42 -3.22 -20.12
C GLU A 139 5.64 -4.52 -20.19
N PHE A 140 5.38 -5.15 -19.04
CA PHE A 140 4.76 -6.48 -18.94
C PHE A 140 3.34 -6.45 -18.35
N GLY A 141 2.84 -5.28 -17.93
CA GLY A 141 1.53 -5.16 -17.30
C GLY A 141 1.45 -5.98 -16.02
N SER A 142 0.41 -6.81 -15.90
CA SER A 142 0.22 -7.74 -14.77
C SER A 142 0.91 -9.09 -14.96
N THR A 143 1.65 -9.28 -16.06
CA THR A 143 2.37 -10.54 -16.31
C THR A 143 3.77 -10.50 -15.75
N LYS A 144 4.25 -11.65 -15.25
CA LYS A 144 5.60 -11.79 -14.75
C LYS A 144 6.61 -11.61 -15.90
N PRO A 145 7.71 -10.84 -15.72
CA PRO A 145 8.77 -10.77 -16.72
C PRO A 145 9.37 -12.15 -16.99
N PRO A 146 9.90 -12.41 -18.21
CA PRO A 146 10.46 -13.72 -18.52
C PRO A 146 11.73 -14.02 -17.73
N GLY A 147 12.52 -12.99 -17.39
CA GLY A 147 13.72 -13.12 -16.56
C GLY A 147 13.47 -12.86 -15.07
N SER A 148 14.55 -12.88 -14.29
CA SER A 148 14.50 -12.53 -12.87
C SER A 148 15.76 -11.79 -12.41
N VAL A 149 15.66 -11.03 -11.34
CA VAL A 149 16.79 -10.35 -10.72
C VAL A 149 16.81 -10.60 -9.21
N ALA A 150 17.96 -11.00 -8.70
CA ALA A 150 18.23 -11.08 -7.26
C ALA A 150 19.23 -9.98 -6.88
N VAL A 151 18.87 -9.16 -5.90
CA VAL A 151 19.66 -8.00 -5.52
C VAL A 151 20.00 -8.09 -4.04
N ARG A 152 21.29 -8.04 -3.71
CA ARG A 152 21.78 -7.96 -2.34
C ARG A 152 22.11 -6.53 -1.97
N PHE A 153 21.61 -6.07 -0.83
CA PHE A 153 21.92 -4.78 -0.25
C PHE A 153 22.60 -4.94 1.10
N THR A 154 23.51 -4.02 1.42
CA THR A 154 24.14 -3.94 2.74
C THR A 154 24.12 -2.51 3.25
N GLY A 155 23.57 -2.30 4.45
CA GLY A 155 23.43 -0.98 5.06
C GLY A 155 22.01 -0.71 5.57
N SER A 156 21.65 0.56 5.71
CA SER A 156 20.34 0.98 6.24
C SER A 156 19.50 1.58 5.12
N ALA A 157 18.42 0.92 4.72
CA ALA A 157 17.58 1.38 3.62
C ALA A 157 16.71 2.58 4.02
N GLY A 158 16.58 3.54 3.11
CA GLY A 158 15.65 4.66 3.26
C GLY A 158 14.18 4.22 3.26
N GLN A 159 13.31 5.22 3.45
CA GLN A 159 11.86 5.08 3.41
C GLN A 159 11.39 4.40 2.12
N SER A 160 10.35 3.56 2.21
CA SER A 160 9.71 2.88 1.06
C SER A 160 10.60 1.88 0.30
N PHE A 161 11.55 1.22 0.96
CA PHE A 161 12.33 0.14 0.35
C PHE A 161 11.42 -0.99 -0.19
N GLY A 162 11.60 -1.37 -1.46
CA GLY A 162 10.77 -2.38 -2.12
C GLY A 162 9.33 -1.93 -2.41
N ALA A 163 9.02 -0.63 -2.36
CA ALA A 163 7.68 -0.15 -2.70
C ALA A 163 7.33 -0.49 -4.16
N PHE A 164 6.05 -0.87 -4.38
CA PHE A 164 5.51 -1.23 -5.70
C PHE A 164 6.32 -2.30 -6.44
N LEU A 165 6.98 -3.20 -5.71
CA LEU A 165 7.75 -4.29 -6.30
C LEU A 165 6.83 -5.19 -7.15
N ALA A 166 7.36 -5.65 -8.27
CA ALA A 166 6.69 -6.54 -9.20
C ALA A 166 7.35 -7.93 -9.20
N ASP A 167 6.66 -8.91 -9.79
CA ASP A 167 7.21 -10.24 -9.94
C ASP A 167 8.52 -10.28 -10.73
N GLY A 168 9.33 -11.30 -10.45
CA GLY A 168 10.66 -11.46 -11.02
C GLY A 168 11.76 -10.71 -10.28
N VAL A 169 11.43 -9.91 -9.25
CA VAL A 169 12.41 -9.18 -8.44
C VAL A 169 12.52 -9.77 -7.03
N ASN A 170 13.74 -10.10 -6.63
CA ASN A 170 14.08 -10.54 -5.27
C ASN A 170 15.07 -9.56 -4.65
N LEU A 171 14.71 -8.90 -3.55
CA LEU A 171 15.58 -8.00 -2.81
C LEU A 171 15.96 -8.65 -1.47
N ALA A 172 17.25 -8.72 -1.16
CA ALA A 172 17.77 -9.17 0.13
C ALA A 172 18.57 -8.04 0.76
N LEU A 173 18.22 -7.64 1.99
CA LEU A 173 18.88 -6.58 2.73
C LEU A 173 19.54 -7.17 3.99
N THR A 174 20.86 -7.03 4.07
CA THR A 174 21.60 -7.25 5.32
C THR A 174 21.77 -5.89 6.01
N GLY A 175 21.00 -5.68 7.08
CA GLY A 175 20.87 -4.40 7.76
C GLY A 175 19.41 -4.13 8.15
N GLU A 176 19.00 -2.87 8.09
CA GLU A 176 17.69 -2.41 8.56
C GLU A 176 17.03 -1.49 7.52
N ALA A 177 15.72 -1.33 7.59
CA ALA A 177 14.96 -0.44 6.73
C ALA A 177 14.04 0.49 7.54
N ASN A 178 13.88 1.72 7.05
CA ASN A 178 12.92 2.67 7.62
C ASN A 178 11.46 2.31 7.28
N ASP A 179 10.51 3.24 7.48
CA ASP A 179 9.09 2.97 7.29
C ASP A 179 8.70 2.63 5.83
N TYR A 180 7.51 2.06 5.67
CA TYR A 180 6.86 1.78 4.39
C TYR A 180 7.55 0.73 3.53
N VAL A 181 8.34 -0.17 4.14
CA VAL A 181 8.88 -1.35 3.44
C VAL A 181 7.76 -2.05 2.68
N CYS A 182 7.97 -2.32 1.40
CA CYS A 182 7.01 -3.00 0.53
C CYS A 182 5.63 -2.31 0.44
N LYS A 183 5.55 -0.99 0.61
CA LYS A 183 4.32 -0.22 0.35
C LYS A 183 3.78 -0.51 -1.06
N GLY A 184 2.52 -0.93 -1.15
CA GLY A 184 1.85 -1.25 -2.40
C GLY A 184 2.54 -2.34 -3.22
N MET A 185 3.26 -3.27 -2.59
CA MET A 185 3.87 -4.42 -3.26
C MET A 185 2.83 -5.20 -4.05
N ALA A 186 3.16 -5.53 -5.31
CA ALA A 186 2.29 -6.26 -6.24
C ALA A 186 2.85 -7.63 -6.65
N GLY A 187 4.15 -7.86 -6.48
CA GLY A 187 4.79 -9.17 -6.64
C GLY A 187 6.23 -9.17 -6.14
N GLY A 188 6.93 -10.28 -6.39
CA GLY A 188 8.33 -10.46 -6.02
C GLY A 188 8.56 -10.86 -4.56
N ARG A 189 9.80 -10.74 -4.10
CA ARG A 189 10.21 -11.13 -2.73
C ARG A 189 11.15 -10.11 -2.12
N VAL A 190 10.94 -9.77 -0.85
CA VAL A 190 11.89 -9.01 -0.03
C VAL A 190 12.26 -9.80 1.22
N ALA A 191 13.55 -9.86 1.53
CA ALA A 191 14.10 -10.44 2.75
C ALA A 191 14.97 -9.40 3.47
N ILE A 192 14.77 -9.22 4.77
CA ILE A 192 15.58 -8.33 5.62
C ILE A 192 16.14 -9.15 6.78
N CYS A 193 17.45 -9.06 6.96
CA CYS A 193 18.18 -9.84 7.95
C CYS A 193 19.17 -8.93 8.69
N PRO A 194 19.41 -9.19 9.98
CA PRO A 194 20.41 -8.44 10.71
C PRO A 194 21.82 -8.69 10.13
N PRO A 195 22.77 -7.76 10.31
CA PRO A 195 24.18 -8.06 10.08
C PRO A 195 24.64 -9.20 11.02
N GLY A 196 25.62 -10.01 10.60
CA GLY A 196 26.00 -11.28 11.25
C GLY A 196 26.53 -11.23 12.70
N ASN A 197 26.43 -10.08 13.36
CA ASN A 197 26.83 -9.82 14.75
C ASN A 197 25.67 -9.30 15.62
N ASP A 198 24.47 -9.15 15.09
CA ASP A 198 23.31 -8.69 15.84
C ASP A 198 22.46 -9.91 16.25
N TRP A 199 22.76 -10.40 17.46
CA TRP A 199 22.20 -11.62 18.06
C TRP A 199 21.05 -11.34 19.04
N GLY A 200 20.46 -10.15 18.95
CA GLY A 200 19.40 -9.70 19.85
C GLY A 200 18.01 -9.92 19.28
N ASP A 201 17.17 -8.92 19.50
CA ASP A 201 15.78 -8.86 19.05
C ASP A 201 15.55 -7.51 18.31
N PRO A 202 16.19 -7.33 17.15
CA PRO A 202 16.35 -6.02 16.53
C PRO A 202 15.08 -5.58 15.79
N TYR A 203 14.82 -4.26 15.79
CA TYR A 203 13.85 -3.67 14.85
C TYR A 203 14.54 -3.49 13.50
N LEU A 204 14.11 -4.27 12.50
CA LEU A 204 14.71 -4.26 11.15
C LEU A 204 13.83 -3.56 10.11
N ALA A 205 12.59 -3.23 10.47
CA ALA A 205 11.70 -2.42 9.65
C ALA A 205 10.93 -1.42 10.52
N GLY A 206 10.68 -0.23 9.96
CA GLY A 206 9.85 0.79 10.59
C GLY A 206 8.36 0.46 10.54
N ASN A 207 7.54 1.51 10.45
CA ASN A 207 6.10 1.45 10.52
C ASN A 207 5.44 1.24 9.14
N THR A 208 4.15 0.88 9.16
CA THR A 208 3.28 0.88 7.97
C THR A 208 3.85 0.04 6.82
N VAL A 209 4.52 -1.05 7.19
CA VAL A 209 5.07 -2.06 6.28
C VAL A 209 3.94 -2.75 5.53
N LEU A 210 4.14 -3.05 4.25
CA LEU A 210 3.15 -3.66 3.35
C LEU A 210 1.85 -2.86 3.19
N TYR A 211 1.90 -1.54 3.38
CA TYR A 211 0.71 -0.71 3.27
C TYR A 211 -0.01 -0.91 1.93
N GLY A 212 -1.22 -1.48 1.98
CA GLY A 212 -2.07 -1.69 0.83
C GLY A 212 -1.61 -2.77 -0.16
N ALA A 213 -0.70 -3.68 0.21
CA ALA A 213 -0.09 -4.61 -0.74
C ALA A 213 -1.11 -5.55 -1.43
N THR A 214 -0.94 -5.86 -2.72
CA THR A 214 -1.81 -6.77 -3.50
C THR A 214 -1.02 -7.85 -4.25
N GLY A 215 0.12 -8.29 -3.70
CA GLY A 215 0.76 -9.59 -4.01
C GLY A 215 2.27 -9.60 -3.80
N GLY A 216 2.86 -10.72 -3.39
CA GLY A 216 4.31 -10.83 -3.12
C GLY A 216 4.66 -11.46 -1.77
N SER A 217 5.95 -11.58 -1.45
CA SER A 217 6.42 -12.14 -0.17
C SER A 217 7.42 -11.24 0.56
N LEU A 218 7.21 -11.02 1.86
CA LEU A 218 8.11 -10.27 2.74
C LEU A 218 8.58 -11.14 3.91
N PHE A 219 9.88 -11.17 4.16
CA PHE A 219 10.50 -11.96 5.22
C PHE A 219 11.43 -11.06 6.04
N ILE A 220 11.19 -10.91 7.34
CA ILE A 220 11.98 -10.04 8.23
C ILE A 220 12.46 -10.86 9.43
N ALA A 221 13.76 -11.10 9.52
CA ALA A 221 14.37 -11.82 10.65
C ALA A 221 14.63 -10.88 11.84
N GLY A 222 13.55 -10.25 12.31
CA GLY A 222 13.55 -9.26 13.38
C GLY A 222 12.17 -8.61 13.50
N ARG A 223 12.07 -7.59 14.35
CA ARG A 223 10.83 -6.86 14.61
C ARG A 223 10.55 -5.80 13.56
N ALA A 224 9.27 -5.49 13.38
CA ALA A 224 8.78 -4.33 12.67
C ALA A 224 8.04 -3.37 13.62
N GLY A 225 7.91 -2.11 13.21
CA GLY A 225 7.17 -1.10 13.95
C GLY A 225 5.65 -1.29 13.93
N GLU A 226 4.94 -0.19 14.14
CA GLU A 226 3.48 -0.14 14.18
C GLU A 226 2.85 -0.32 12.80
N ARG A 227 1.56 -0.71 12.77
CA ARG A 227 0.74 -0.84 11.55
C ARG A 227 1.36 -1.77 10.52
N PHE A 228 2.02 -2.83 10.97
CA PHE A 228 2.53 -3.88 10.10
C PHE A 228 1.38 -4.51 9.30
N ALA A 229 1.53 -4.61 7.99
CA ALA A 229 0.51 -5.14 7.08
C ALA A 229 -0.84 -4.39 7.09
N VAL A 230 -0.82 -3.09 7.38
CA VAL A 230 -2.03 -2.26 7.32
C VAL A 230 -2.60 -2.25 5.89
N ARG A 231 -3.89 -2.55 5.77
CA ARG A 231 -4.59 -2.72 4.48
C ARG A 231 -3.97 -3.76 3.54
N ASN A 232 -3.20 -4.73 4.05
CA ASN A 232 -2.72 -5.82 3.23
C ASN A 232 -3.91 -6.53 2.54
N SER A 233 -3.77 -6.75 1.25
CA SER A 233 -4.82 -7.23 0.36
C SER A 233 -4.29 -8.33 -0.58
N GLY A 234 -3.19 -8.99 -0.22
CA GLY A 234 -2.70 -10.15 -0.99
C GLY A 234 -1.24 -10.58 -0.75
N ALA A 235 -0.45 -9.85 0.02
CA ALA A 235 0.93 -10.24 0.31
C ALA A 235 1.02 -11.30 1.41
N VAL A 236 2.07 -12.14 1.33
CA VAL A 236 2.45 -13.09 2.36
C VAL A 236 3.65 -12.53 3.14
N ALA A 237 3.58 -12.52 4.47
CA ALA A 237 4.65 -11.96 5.29
C ALA A 237 5.04 -12.88 6.46
N VAL A 238 6.32 -12.90 6.82
CA VAL A 238 6.81 -13.47 8.09
C VAL A 238 7.71 -12.45 8.77
N VAL A 239 7.47 -12.20 10.06
CA VAL A 239 8.19 -11.23 10.89
C VAL A 239 8.34 -11.78 12.30
N GLU A 240 9.40 -11.42 13.02
CA GLU A 240 9.71 -11.96 14.36
C GLU A 240 9.16 -11.11 15.51
N GLY A 241 8.39 -10.07 15.19
CA GLY A 241 7.64 -9.28 16.16
C GLY A 241 7.12 -7.99 15.53
N VAL A 242 6.06 -7.43 16.11
CA VAL A 242 5.40 -6.24 15.57
C VAL A 242 4.97 -5.29 16.68
N GLY A 243 4.96 -4.01 16.38
CA GLY A 243 4.32 -2.99 17.23
C GLY A 243 2.80 -3.06 17.19
N ASP A 244 2.16 -1.97 17.62
CA ASP A 244 0.70 -1.87 17.70
C ASP A 244 0.04 -1.87 16.32
N HIS A 245 -1.25 -2.25 16.28
CA HIS A 245 -2.09 -2.16 15.08
C HIS A 245 -1.66 -3.05 13.92
N ALA A 246 -1.00 -4.18 14.18
CA ALA A 246 -0.70 -5.15 13.14
C ALA A 246 -1.98 -5.67 12.47
N CYS A 247 -1.92 -5.88 11.16
CA CYS A 247 -3.03 -6.31 10.30
C CYS A 247 -4.26 -5.39 10.31
N GLU A 248 -4.11 -4.11 10.71
CA GLU A 248 -5.21 -3.14 10.70
C GLU A 248 -5.79 -3.01 9.27
N TYR A 249 -7.12 -3.11 9.13
CA TYR A 249 -7.83 -3.04 7.85
C TYR A 249 -7.36 -4.06 6.78
N MET A 250 -6.71 -5.16 7.16
CA MET A 250 -6.33 -6.22 6.22
C MET A 250 -7.57 -6.86 5.59
N THR A 251 -7.51 -7.11 4.27
CA THR A 251 -8.63 -7.64 3.48
C THR A 251 -8.29 -8.94 2.73
N ALA A 252 -7.00 -9.27 2.59
CA ALA A 252 -6.52 -10.53 2.02
C ALA A 252 -5.01 -10.70 2.29
N GLY A 253 -4.47 -11.88 1.98
CA GLY A 253 -3.07 -12.25 2.23
C GLY A 253 -2.89 -13.08 3.51
N ALA A 254 -1.64 -13.37 3.86
CA ALA A 254 -1.29 -14.14 5.03
C ALA A 254 -0.12 -13.48 5.79
N VAL A 255 -0.26 -13.30 7.10
CA VAL A 255 0.79 -12.72 7.94
C VAL A 255 1.18 -13.70 9.04
N VAL A 256 2.47 -13.97 9.21
CA VAL A 256 2.99 -14.82 10.28
C VAL A 256 3.85 -13.97 11.20
N ILE A 257 3.54 -13.95 12.49
CA ILE A 257 4.26 -13.22 13.52
C ILE A 257 4.87 -14.25 14.48
N LEU A 258 6.20 -14.33 14.52
CA LEU A 258 6.95 -15.34 15.28
C LEU A 258 7.39 -14.86 16.67
N GLY A 259 6.87 -13.72 17.13
CA GLY A 259 7.24 -13.15 18.43
C GLY A 259 6.27 -12.08 18.92
N PRO A 260 6.73 -11.14 19.78
CA PRO A 260 5.85 -10.21 20.48
C PRO A 260 4.97 -9.39 19.54
N THR A 261 3.71 -9.20 19.94
CA THR A 261 2.69 -8.51 19.16
C THR A 261 2.06 -7.40 20.00
N GLY A 262 2.12 -6.16 19.50
CA GLY A 262 1.50 -4.99 20.13
C GLY A 262 -0.03 -5.04 20.18
N ILE A 263 -0.64 -4.02 20.76
CA ILE A 263 -2.09 -3.99 21.00
C ILE A 263 -2.89 -3.73 19.73
N ASN A 264 -4.21 -3.98 19.82
CA ASN A 264 -5.19 -3.68 18.77
C ASN A 264 -4.92 -4.44 17.45
N LEU A 265 -4.39 -5.65 17.54
CA LEU A 265 -4.16 -6.58 16.43
C LEU A 265 -5.49 -6.88 15.70
N GLY A 266 -5.47 -6.78 14.37
CA GLY A 266 -6.61 -7.14 13.52
C GLY A 266 -7.78 -6.15 13.56
N ALA A 267 -7.59 -4.94 14.08
CA ALA A 267 -8.63 -3.91 14.07
C ALA A 267 -9.07 -3.59 12.64
N GLY A 268 -10.37 -3.68 12.36
CA GLY A 268 -10.89 -3.45 11.00
C GLY A 268 -10.52 -4.54 9.97
N MET A 269 -9.85 -5.62 10.37
CA MET A 269 -9.49 -6.72 9.48
C MET A 269 -10.76 -7.47 9.05
N SER A 270 -10.98 -7.52 7.72
CA SER A 270 -12.19 -8.06 7.10
C SER A 270 -11.90 -9.24 6.15
N GLY A 271 -10.64 -9.56 5.90
CA GLY A 271 -10.23 -10.71 5.10
C GLY A 271 -8.76 -11.07 5.28
N GLY A 272 -8.36 -12.25 4.79
CA GLY A 272 -7.04 -12.83 4.99
C GLY A 272 -6.88 -13.53 6.34
N GLU A 273 -5.68 -14.00 6.63
CA GLU A 273 -5.35 -14.72 7.87
C GLU A 273 -4.04 -14.22 8.48
N ALA A 274 -4.00 -14.16 9.81
CA ALA A 274 -2.75 -13.98 10.55
C ALA A 274 -2.50 -15.17 11.47
N TYR A 275 -1.26 -15.61 11.57
CA TYR A 275 -0.80 -16.66 12.47
C TYR A 275 0.22 -16.06 13.42
N VAL A 276 -0.04 -16.16 14.72
CA VAL A 276 0.83 -15.59 15.76
C VAL A 276 1.34 -16.71 16.64
N TYR A 277 2.66 -16.76 16.83
CA TYR A 277 3.30 -17.64 17.78
C TYR A 277 3.12 -17.09 19.20
N ASP A 278 2.29 -17.74 20.00
CA ASP A 278 1.88 -17.30 21.34
C ASP A 278 2.17 -18.38 22.40
N PRO A 279 3.46 -18.65 22.71
CA PRO A 279 3.84 -19.68 23.69
C PRO A 279 3.40 -19.34 25.12
N GLU A 280 3.14 -18.07 25.42
CA GLU A 280 2.71 -17.59 26.75
C GLU A 280 1.19 -17.49 26.90
N GLY A 281 0.42 -17.65 25.83
CA GLY A 281 -1.04 -17.58 25.85
C GLY A 281 -1.60 -16.17 26.13
N CYS A 282 -0.84 -15.12 25.80
CA CYS A 282 -1.18 -13.73 26.16
C CYS A 282 -1.84 -12.94 25.01
N LEU A 283 -1.91 -13.51 23.80
CA LEU A 283 -2.37 -12.84 22.58
C LEU A 283 -3.79 -12.28 22.66
N ALA A 284 -4.67 -12.90 23.46
CA ALA A 284 -6.05 -12.45 23.64
C ALA A 284 -6.13 -10.99 24.15
N SER A 285 -5.14 -10.53 24.92
CA SER A 285 -5.07 -9.16 25.41
C SER A 285 -4.66 -8.13 24.34
N SER A 286 -3.95 -8.57 23.30
CA SER A 286 -3.51 -7.74 22.19
C SER A 286 -4.54 -7.66 21.05
N LEU A 287 -5.54 -8.55 21.02
CA LEU A 287 -6.53 -8.64 19.96
C LEU A 287 -7.56 -7.50 20.00
N ASN A 288 -7.95 -6.98 18.83
CA ASN A 288 -9.21 -6.25 18.68
C ASN A 288 -10.34 -7.20 18.27
N PRO A 289 -11.30 -7.52 19.15
CA PRO A 289 -12.29 -8.56 18.88
C PRO A 289 -13.49 -8.09 18.03
N GLN A 290 -13.49 -6.86 17.50
CA GLN A 290 -14.67 -6.31 16.81
C GLN A 290 -15.04 -7.09 15.55
N LEU A 291 -14.05 -7.51 14.76
CA LEU A 291 -14.26 -8.21 13.48
C LEU A 291 -13.50 -9.53 13.36
N VAL A 292 -12.51 -9.78 14.22
CA VAL A 292 -11.68 -10.97 14.18
C VAL A 292 -11.86 -11.83 15.43
N GLY A 293 -11.65 -13.13 15.27
CA GLY A 293 -11.61 -14.11 16.35
C GLY A 293 -10.25 -14.79 16.45
N LEU A 294 -10.01 -15.44 17.59
CA LEU A 294 -8.86 -16.31 17.83
C LEU A 294 -9.29 -17.77 17.70
N TYR A 295 -8.55 -18.53 16.90
CA TYR A 295 -8.83 -19.92 16.59
C TYR A 295 -7.57 -20.77 16.74
N ASP A 296 -7.76 -22.07 16.93
CA ASP A 296 -6.68 -23.04 16.81
C ASP A 296 -6.54 -23.40 15.32
N PRO A 297 -5.32 -23.35 14.75
CA PRO A 297 -5.11 -23.74 13.36
C PRO A 297 -5.46 -25.21 13.12
N ALA A 298 -6.18 -25.49 12.03
CA ALA A 298 -6.41 -26.85 11.57
C ALA A 298 -5.11 -27.49 11.02
N ALA A 299 -5.06 -28.82 10.92
CA ALA A 299 -3.86 -29.54 10.45
C ALA A 299 -3.34 -29.03 9.09
N GLY A 300 -4.21 -28.83 8.09
CA GLY A 300 -3.80 -28.31 6.78
C GLY A 300 -3.32 -26.85 6.81
N GLN A 301 -3.80 -26.06 7.77
CA GLN A 301 -3.32 -24.70 8.02
C GLN A 301 -1.92 -24.72 8.64
N LEU A 302 -1.67 -25.63 9.59
CA LEU A 302 -0.33 -25.84 10.17
C LEU A 302 0.69 -26.28 9.11
N GLU A 303 0.30 -27.16 8.18
CA GLU A 303 1.18 -27.56 7.06
C GLU A 303 1.52 -26.36 6.14
N SER A 304 0.53 -25.51 5.86
CA SER A 304 0.73 -24.31 5.05
C SER A 304 1.58 -23.26 5.76
N LEU A 305 1.34 -23.07 7.06
CA LEU A 305 2.14 -22.22 7.94
C LEU A 305 3.60 -22.69 7.98
N ARG A 306 3.84 -23.98 8.19
CA ARG A 306 5.18 -24.57 8.21
C ARG A 306 5.96 -24.24 6.93
N ARG A 307 5.33 -24.42 5.75
CA ARG A 307 5.97 -24.09 4.47
C ARG A 307 6.34 -22.61 4.33
N VAL A 308 5.50 -21.71 4.85
CA VAL A 308 5.78 -20.26 4.84
C VAL A 308 6.94 -19.92 5.78
N ILE A 309 7.01 -20.56 6.95
CA ILE A 309 8.10 -20.42 7.93
C ILE A 309 9.41 -21.02 7.38
N GLU A 310 9.37 -22.16 6.69
CA GLU A 310 10.54 -22.75 6.02
C GLU A 310 11.10 -21.81 4.93
N ARG A 311 10.23 -21.16 4.14
CA ARG A 311 10.65 -20.12 3.18
C ARG A 311 11.26 -18.91 3.85
N HIS A 312 10.78 -18.54 5.03
CA HIS A 312 11.39 -17.48 5.82
C HIS A 312 12.81 -17.88 6.26
N LEU A 313 12.99 -19.09 6.79
CA LEU A 313 14.31 -19.62 7.16
C LEU A 313 15.27 -19.64 5.96
N GLU A 314 14.81 -20.10 4.79
CA GLU A 314 15.61 -20.13 3.57
C GLU A 314 16.04 -18.71 3.14
N ALA A 315 15.13 -17.75 3.24
CA ALA A 315 15.38 -16.38 2.79
C ALA A 315 16.25 -15.58 3.78
N THR A 316 16.21 -15.91 5.08
CA THR A 316 16.83 -15.06 6.12
C THR A 316 17.89 -15.73 6.97
N GLY A 317 17.92 -17.06 7.02
CA GLY A 317 18.79 -17.80 7.94
C GLY A 317 18.45 -17.64 9.41
N SER A 318 17.26 -17.11 9.74
CA SER A 318 16.81 -16.79 11.11
C SER A 318 17.03 -17.93 12.11
N SER A 319 17.66 -17.61 13.24
CA SER A 319 17.83 -18.53 14.37
C SER A 319 16.53 -18.78 15.12
N VAL A 320 15.67 -17.78 15.28
CA VAL A 320 14.33 -17.90 15.89
C VAL A 320 13.49 -18.91 15.10
N THR A 321 13.46 -18.73 13.79
CA THR A 321 12.72 -19.59 12.86
C THR A 321 13.25 -21.01 12.89
N ARG A 322 14.58 -21.17 12.93
CA ARG A 322 15.22 -22.49 13.07
C ARG A 322 14.78 -23.18 14.36
N GLY A 323 14.80 -22.48 15.50
CA GLY A 323 14.35 -23.03 16.78
C GLY A 323 12.90 -23.52 16.75
N ILE A 324 11.99 -22.74 16.15
CA ILE A 324 10.58 -23.12 15.98
C ILE A 324 10.42 -24.36 15.09
N LEU A 325 11.19 -24.46 14.00
CA LEU A 325 11.11 -25.58 13.07
C LEU A 325 11.75 -26.87 13.62
N ASP A 326 12.84 -26.75 14.38
CA ASP A 326 13.54 -27.88 15.00
C ASP A 326 12.64 -28.61 16.02
N ASP A 327 11.76 -27.88 16.72
CA ASP A 327 10.76 -28.44 17.67
C ASP A 327 9.31 -28.22 17.19
N TRP A 328 9.07 -28.34 15.88
CA TRP A 328 7.77 -28.04 15.28
C TRP A 328 6.59 -28.79 15.92
N GLN A 329 6.81 -30.03 16.39
CA GLN A 329 5.75 -30.84 17.01
C GLN A 329 5.18 -30.17 18.26
N VAL A 330 6.03 -29.50 19.05
CA VAL A 330 5.61 -28.75 20.23
C VAL A 330 5.21 -27.33 19.84
N ALA A 331 6.06 -26.63 19.08
CA ALA A 331 5.86 -25.23 18.73
C ALA A 331 4.58 -24.98 17.95
N SER A 332 4.14 -25.93 17.10
CA SER A 332 2.90 -25.82 16.35
C SER A 332 1.65 -25.65 17.23
N GLY A 333 1.66 -26.20 18.45
CA GLY A 333 0.56 -26.06 19.42
C GLY A 333 0.45 -24.65 20.04
N ALA A 334 1.50 -23.83 19.93
CA ALA A 334 1.51 -22.45 20.42
C ALA A 334 1.06 -21.43 19.36
N PHE A 335 0.79 -21.85 18.12
CA PHE A 335 0.27 -20.93 17.11
C PHE A 335 -1.22 -20.68 17.27
N ARG A 336 -1.61 -19.41 17.21
CA ARG A 336 -3.00 -18.98 17.14
C ARG A 336 -3.30 -18.37 15.79
N ARG A 337 -4.45 -18.72 15.22
CA ARG A 337 -4.98 -18.11 13.99
C ARG A 337 -5.89 -16.95 14.35
N VAL A 338 -5.60 -15.77 13.80
CA VAL A 338 -6.46 -14.59 13.82
C VAL A 338 -7.10 -14.45 12.45
N ALA A 339 -8.42 -14.49 12.40
CA ALA A 339 -9.18 -14.41 11.15
C ALA A 339 -10.53 -13.69 11.35
N PRO A 340 -11.11 -13.06 10.31
CA PRO A 340 -12.40 -12.39 10.42
C PRO A 340 -13.53 -13.38 10.73
N VAL A 341 -14.37 -13.04 11.71
CA VAL A 341 -15.47 -13.91 12.17
C VAL A 341 -16.44 -14.25 11.03
N ALA A 342 -16.78 -13.26 10.20
CA ALA A 342 -17.69 -13.45 9.07
C ALA A 342 -17.11 -14.39 7.99
N GLU A 343 -15.80 -14.31 7.74
CA GLU A 343 -15.14 -15.18 6.76
C GLU A 343 -15.03 -16.61 7.29
N VAL A 344 -14.73 -16.79 8.58
CA VAL A 344 -14.73 -18.11 9.21
C VAL A 344 -16.11 -18.75 9.14
N ALA A 345 -17.16 -18.04 9.53
CA ALA A 345 -18.53 -18.53 9.45
C ALA A 345 -18.94 -18.92 8.02
N ARG A 346 -18.48 -18.15 7.02
CA ARG A 346 -18.70 -18.46 5.60
C ARG A 346 -17.99 -19.76 5.19
N LEU A 347 -16.73 -19.94 5.58
CA LEU A 347 -15.95 -21.15 5.27
C LEU A 347 -16.57 -22.38 5.95
N GLU A 348 -16.97 -22.28 7.21
CA GLU A 348 -17.67 -23.36 7.92
C GLU A 348 -18.98 -23.73 7.22
N ALA A 349 -19.81 -22.74 6.85
CA ALA A 349 -21.04 -22.99 6.10
C ALA A 349 -20.78 -23.64 4.73
N LEU A 350 -19.67 -23.30 4.06
CA LEU A 350 -19.25 -23.95 2.80
C LEU A 350 -18.89 -25.42 3.04
N PHE A 351 -18.13 -25.73 4.10
CA PHE A 351 -17.77 -27.10 4.45
C PHE A 351 -18.97 -27.93 4.88
N ASP A 352 -19.93 -27.33 5.58
CA ASP A 352 -21.16 -28.00 6.02
C ASP A 352 -22.22 -28.09 4.91
N GLY A 353 -21.94 -27.56 3.71
CA GLY A 353 -22.87 -27.53 2.58
C GLY A 353 -24.11 -26.65 2.79
N THR A 354 -24.06 -25.74 3.76
CA THR A 354 -25.16 -24.83 4.13
C THR A 354 -24.98 -23.42 3.58
N ALA A 355 -23.84 -23.15 2.92
CA ALA A 355 -23.61 -21.88 2.26
C ALA A 355 -24.63 -21.64 1.15
N VAL A 356 -25.41 -20.57 1.32
CA VAL A 356 -26.23 -20.02 0.24
C VAL A 356 -25.30 -19.17 -0.62
N ASP A 357 -25.20 -19.53 -1.90
CA ASP A 357 -24.35 -18.82 -2.86
C ASP A 357 -24.79 -17.34 -2.92
N ALA A 358 -23.97 -16.45 -2.34
CA ALA A 358 -24.28 -15.02 -2.28
C ALA A 358 -24.07 -14.29 -3.63
N ALA A 359 -23.85 -15.06 -4.71
CA ALA A 359 -23.75 -14.59 -6.07
C ALA A 359 -24.92 -15.14 -6.91
N ALA A 360 -26.13 -14.62 -6.66
CA ALA A 360 -27.27 -14.71 -7.55
C ALA A 360 -27.86 -13.31 -7.81
#